data_AF-A0A520R7N5-F1
#
_entry.id   AF-A0A520R7N5-F1
#
_cell.length_a   1.000
_cell.length_b   1.000
_cell.length_c   1.000
_cell.angle_alpha   90.00
_cell.angle_beta   90.00
_cell.angle_gamma   90.00
#
_symmetry.space_group_name_H-M   'P 1'
#
loop_
_entity.id
_entity.type
_entity.pdbx_description
1 polymer ?
#
loop_
_entity_poly.entity_id
_entity_poly.type
_entity_poly.pdbx_seq_one_letter_code
_entity_poly.pdbx_strand_id
1 'polypeptide(L)'
;MGWDEFSRDGVSGFTGDKPVDRLAEALRRVSEDYLDRFARKPTVTEVLYGLERALSAQPARFASDHEGVVGARIAMARPGARAVTLPDPAAYEASYSPDDGGFYAIELRSSGQDVAHVPQIDVVGDTLGVDFRIVGPNISDEGVHHLVITLILEGLSQGAYRKEVERICFKNLDTGRSESVEYS
;
A
#
# COMPACT_ATOMS: atom_id res chain seq x y z
N MET A 1 -1.88 39.67 0.20
CA MET A 1 -2.04 39.47 -1.25
C MET A 1 -3.23 38.56 -1.43
N GLY A 2 -4.28 39.05 -2.09
CA GLY A 2 -5.54 38.33 -2.27
C GLY A 2 -5.53 37.49 -3.55
N TRP A 3 -6.30 36.41 -3.54
CA TRP A 3 -6.59 35.60 -4.72
C TRP A 3 -7.91 36.11 -5.26
N ASP A 4 -7.88 36.85 -6.37
CA ASP A 4 -9.10 37.36 -6.98
C ASP A 4 -9.54 36.38 -8.06
N GLU A 5 -10.65 35.71 -7.79
CA GLU A 5 -11.38 34.92 -8.77
C GLU A 5 -11.99 35.88 -9.81
N PHE A 6 -11.80 35.58 -11.09
CA PHE A 6 -12.38 36.36 -12.17
C PHE A 6 -13.14 35.46 -13.13
N SER A 7 -14.18 36.02 -13.73
CA SER A 7 -14.91 35.41 -14.84
C SER A 7 -15.02 36.46 -15.94
N ARG A 8 -14.47 36.17 -17.12
CA ARG A 8 -14.54 37.04 -18.29
C ARG A 8 -14.81 36.19 -19.53
N ASP A 9 -15.82 36.57 -20.30
CA ASP A 9 -16.22 35.91 -21.55
C ASP A 9 -16.43 34.39 -21.41
N GLY A 10 -17.01 33.95 -20.29
CA GLY A 10 -17.32 32.54 -20.03
C GLY A 10 -16.12 31.70 -19.55
N VAL A 11 -14.95 32.31 -19.37
CA VAL A 11 -13.77 31.66 -18.78
C VAL A 11 -13.61 32.15 -17.34
N SER A 12 -13.71 31.23 -16.39
CA SER A 12 -13.36 31.47 -14.99
C SER A 12 -11.88 31.14 -14.73
N GLY A 13 -11.25 31.93 -13.87
CA GLY A 13 -9.85 31.74 -13.48
C GLY A 13 -9.50 32.51 -12.21
N PHE A 14 -8.25 32.36 -11.78
CA PHE A 14 -7.69 33.10 -10.64
C PHE A 14 -6.58 34.02 -11.13
N THR A 15 -6.60 35.29 -10.71
CA THR A 15 -5.46 36.20 -10.91
C THR A 15 -4.54 36.14 -9.69
N GLY A 16 -3.21 36.06 -9.90
CA GLY A 16 -2.19 35.93 -8.85
C GLY A 16 -1.13 34.87 -9.18
N ASP A 17 -0.01 34.85 -8.42
CA ASP A 17 0.97 33.75 -8.46
C ASP A 17 0.24 32.45 -8.14
N LYS A 18 0.34 31.38 -8.94
CA LYS A 18 -0.47 30.18 -8.67
C LYS A 18 -0.09 29.59 -7.30
N PRO A 19 -1.02 28.97 -6.54
CA PRO A 19 -0.70 28.41 -5.21
C PRO A 19 0.45 27.39 -5.30
N VAL A 20 0.52 26.68 -6.43
CA VAL A 20 1.58 25.73 -6.74
C VAL A 20 2.96 26.38 -6.86
N ASP A 21 3.07 27.60 -7.38
CA ASP A 21 4.33 28.30 -7.54
C ASP A 21 4.88 28.74 -6.18
N ARG A 22 4.00 29.22 -5.30
CA ARG A 22 4.35 29.56 -3.90
C ARG A 22 4.73 28.34 -3.08
N LEU A 23 4.04 27.22 -3.27
CA LEU A 23 4.41 25.96 -2.64
C LEU A 23 5.78 25.46 -3.15
N ALA A 24 6.02 25.51 -4.45
CA ALA A 24 7.30 25.13 -5.04
C ALA A 24 8.46 26.00 -4.51
N GLU A 25 8.25 27.31 -4.38
CA GLU A 25 9.23 28.21 -3.81
C GLU A 25 9.51 27.90 -2.32
N ALA A 26 8.47 27.63 -1.53
CA ALA A 26 8.62 27.24 -0.13
C ALA A 26 9.40 25.92 0.01
N LEU A 27 9.07 24.91 -0.81
CA LEU A 27 9.78 23.63 -0.84
C LEU A 27 11.25 23.79 -1.25
N ARG A 28 11.55 24.70 -2.18
CA ARG A 28 12.93 25.02 -2.56
C ARG A 28 13.72 25.57 -1.38
N ARG A 29 13.15 26.54 -0.64
CA ARG A 29 13.79 27.10 0.56
C ARG A 29 14.03 26.05 1.64
N VAL A 30 13.04 25.19 1.90
CA VAL A 30 13.19 24.05 2.83
C VAL A 30 14.32 23.12 2.38
N SER A 31 14.41 22.83 1.08
CA SER A 31 15.46 21.98 0.52
C SER A 31 16.86 22.59 0.69
N GLU A 32 16.99 23.90 0.48
CA GLU A 32 18.23 24.65 0.63
C GLU A 32 18.68 24.71 2.10
N ASP A 33 17.79 25.09 3.02
CA ASP A 33 18.07 25.16 4.45
C ASP A 33 18.45 23.77 5.02
N TYR A 34 17.80 22.72 4.54
CA TYR A 34 18.07 21.35 4.98
C TYR A 34 19.43 20.87 4.43
N LEU A 35 19.76 21.19 3.17
CA LEU A 35 21.05 20.87 2.57
C LEU A 35 22.20 21.54 3.33
N ASP A 36 22.04 22.80 3.72
CA ASP A 36 23.06 23.55 4.46
C ASP A 36 23.32 22.95 5.85
N ARG A 37 22.27 22.44 6.52
CA ARG A 37 22.37 21.85 7.87
C ARG A 37 22.83 20.39 7.89
N PHE A 38 22.42 19.59 6.92
CA PHE A 38 22.57 18.14 6.95
C PHE A 38 23.42 17.58 5.80
N ALA A 39 23.98 18.45 4.95
CA ALA A 39 24.79 18.10 3.78
C ALA A 39 24.12 17.12 2.80
N ARG A 40 22.79 17.04 2.82
CA ARG A 40 21.97 16.28 1.87
C ARG A 40 20.61 16.94 1.69
N LYS A 41 19.92 16.66 0.57
CA LYS A 41 18.52 17.08 0.40
C LYS A 41 17.58 16.29 1.32
N PRO A 42 16.46 16.87 1.76
CA PRO A 42 15.44 16.15 2.50
C PRO A 42 14.75 15.14 1.58
N THR A 43 14.37 14.00 2.14
CA THR A 43 13.48 13.06 1.48
C THR A 43 12.04 13.57 1.48
N VAL A 44 11.21 13.08 0.57
CA VAL A 44 9.77 13.44 0.53
C VAL A 44 9.09 13.12 1.86
N THR A 45 9.42 11.97 2.48
CA THR A 45 8.88 11.56 3.78
C THR A 45 9.22 12.57 4.88
N GLU A 46 10.45 13.07 4.92
CA GLU A 46 10.86 14.08 5.91
C GLU A 46 10.13 15.41 5.72
N VAL A 47 9.94 15.84 4.48
CA VAL A 47 9.19 17.06 4.16
C VAL A 47 7.73 16.93 4.60
N LEU A 48 7.08 15.81 4.29
CA LEU A 48 5.69 15.58 4.67
C LEU A 48 5.50 15.43 6.17
N TYR A 49 6.42 14.74 6.83
CA TYR A 49 6.42 14.64 8.29
C TYR A 49 6.54 16.01 8.95
N GLY A 50 7.44 16.86 8.43
CA GLY A 50 7.57 18.24 8.89
C GLY A 50 6.30 19.05 8.69
N LEU A 51 5.66 18.91 7.53
CA LEU A 51 4.40 19.59 7.20
C LEU A 51 3.26 19.14 8.11
N GLU A 52 3.11 17.82 8.30
CA GLU A 52 2.14 17.23 9.23
C GLU A 52 2.32 17.80 10.64
N ARG A 53 3.54 17.75 11.17
CA ARG A 53 3.85 18.29 12.50
C ARG A 53 3.54 19.77 12.62
N ALA A 54 3.85 20.58 11.60
CA ALA A 54 3.55 22.01 11.60
C ALA A 54 2.04 22.30 11.59
N LEU A 55 1.28 21.57 10.77
CA LEU A 55 -0.17 21.71 10.67
C LEU A 55 -0.88 21.23 11.95
N SER A 56 -0.47 20.08 12.50
CA SER A 56 -1.06 19.52 13.72
C SER A 56 -0.73 20.33 14.97
N ALA A 57 0.43 21.00 15.01
CA ALA A 57 0.80 21.81 16.17
C ALA A 57 -0.03 23.09 16.31
N GLN A 58 -0.45 23.70 15.19
CA GLN A 58 -1.17 24.97 15.17
C GLN A 58 -2.22 25.03 14.05
N PRO A 59 -3.23 24.15 14.04
CA PRO A 59 -4.17 24.02 12.92
C PRO A 59 -4.96 25.30 12.67
N ALA A 60 -5.33 26.04 13.73
CA ALA A 60 -6.04 27.32 13.64
C ALA A 60 -5.27 28.43 12.91
N ARG A 61 -3.95 28.28 12.70
CA ARG A 61 -3.14 29.23 11.92
C ARG A 61 -3.12 28.92 10.43
N PHE A 62 -3.42 27.68 10.05
CA PHE A 62 -3.20 27.18 8.70
C PHE A 62 -4.47 26.66 8.01
N ALA A 63 -5.55 26.42 8.77
CA ALA A 63 -6.85 25.98 8.26
C ALA A 63 -7.99 26.87 8.78
N SER A 64 -8.86 27.33 7.88
CA SER A 64 -10.04 28.12 8.24
C SER A 64 -11.07 27.30 9.01
N ASP A 65 -11.19 26.00 8.69
CA ASP A 65 -11.98 25.02 9.44
C ASP A 65 -11.03 24.07 10.19
N HIS A 66 -10.48 24.57 11.29
CA HIS A 66 -9.49 23.85 12.09
C HIS A 66 -10.10 22.76 12.96
N GLU A 67 -11.41 22.83 13.24
CA GLU A 67 -12.16 21.80 13.99
C GLU A 67 -12.41 20.55 13.14
N GLY A 68 -12.53 20.71 11.81
CA GLY A 68 -12.65 19.63 10.84
C GLY A 68 -11.35 18.95 10.42
N VAL A 69 -10.19 19.34 10.98
CA VAL A 69 -8.89 18.71 10.67
C VAL A 69 -8.78 17.36 11.37
N VAL A 70 -9.48 16.36 10.84
CA VAL A 70 -9.30 14.95 11.17
C VAL A 70 -8.12 14.44 10.34
N GLY A 71 -7.16 13.76 10.96
CA GLY A 71 -5.91 13.32 10.32
C GLY A 71 -6.16 12.70 8.94
N ALA A 72 -5.84 13.45 7.89
CA ALA A 72 -5.99 12.99 6.52
C ALA A 72 -4.73 12.23 6.11
N ARG A 73 -4.87 10.93 5.84
CA ARG A 73 -3.77 10.10 5.33
C ARG A 73 -3.59 10.40 3.85
N ILE A 74 -2.57 11.17 3.50
CA ILE A 74 -2.20 11.39 2.10
C ILE A 74 -1.42 10.16 1.62
N ALA A 75 -2.11 9.23 0.95
CA ALA A 75 -1.48 8.15 0.23
C ALA A 75 -0.87 8.71 -1.07
N MET A 76 0.44 8.95 -1.09
CA MET A 76 1.14 9.30 -2.31
C MET A 76 1.40 8.05 -3.15
N ALA A 77 0.57 7.81 -4.16
CA ALA A 77 0.94 6.93 -5.25
C ALA A 77 2.09 7.59 -6.03
N ARG A 78 3.25 6.92 -6.14
CA ARG A 78 4.31 7.37 -7.05
C ARG A 78 3.73 7.46 -8.47
N PRO A 79 4.05 8.49 -9.27
CA PRO A 79 3.77 8.46 -10.70
C PRO A 79 4.46 7.23 -11.30
N GLY A 80 3.69 6.23 -11.74
CA GLY A 80 4.19 4.93 -12.19
C GLY A 80 4.00 3.76 -11.21
N ALA A 81 3.46 3.99 -10.01
CA ALA A 81 2.83 2.92 -9.23
C ALA A 81 1.59 2.48 -10.01
N ARG A 82 1.73 1.43 -10.84
CA ARG A 82 0.58 0.70 -11.38
C ARG A 82 -0.33 0.42 -10.20
N ALA A 83 -1.62 0.73 -10.32
CA ALA A 83 -2.61 0.16 -9.43
C ALA A 83 -2.31 -1.34 -9.34
N VAL A 84 -2.03 -1.85 -8.14
CA VAL A 84 -1.76 -3.28 -7.95
C VAL A 84 -3.01 -3.99 -8.46
N THR A 85 -2.90 -4.54 -9.65
CA THR A 85 -4.01 -5.23 -10.30
C THR A 85 -3.98 -6.61 -9.70
N LEU A 86 -4.86 -6.85 -8.73
CA LEU A 86 -4.96 -8.16 -8.12
C LEU A 86 -5.32 -9.18 -9.21
N PRO A 87 -4.70 -10.37 -9.19
CA PRO A 87 -5.02 -11.44 -10.13
C PRO A 87 -6.48 -11.88 -9.95
N ASP A 88 -7.18 -12.16 -11.05
CA ASP A 88 -8.51 -12.78 -10.98
C ASP A 88 -8.38 -14.23 -10.48
N PRO A 89 -8.92 -14.60 -9.30
CA PRO A 89 -8.80 -15.95 -8.77
C PRO A 89 -9.38 -17.03 -9.70
N ALA A 90 -10.35 -16.68 -10.57
CA ALA A 90 -10.92 -17.62 -11.52
C ALA A 90 -9.92 -18.13 -12.57
N ALA A 91 -8.82 -17.41 -12.80
CA ALA A 91 -7.74 -17.84 -13.70
C ALA A 91 -6.78 -18.86 -13.06
N TYR A 92 -6.94 -19.13 -11.76
CA TYR A 92 -6.03 -19.94 -10.97
C TYR A 92 -6.77 -21.10 -10.28
N GLU A 93 -6.00 -22.09 -9.86
CA GLU A 93 -6.45 -23.23 -9.09
C GLU A 93 -5.44 -23.52 -7.99
N ALA A 94 -5.94 -23.96 -6.84
CA ALA A 94 -5.09 -24.40 -5.73
C ALA A 94 -5.22 -25.91 -5.55
N SER A 95 -4.09 -26.58 -5.37
CA SER A 95 -4.01 -28.01 -5.13
C SER A 95 -3.10 -28.26 -3.92
N TYR A 96 -3.27 -29.40 -3.23
CA TYR A 96 -2.36 -29.82 -2.16
C TYR A 96 -1.48 -30.96 -2.67
N SER A 97 -0.17 -30.75 -2.63
CA SER A 97 0.83 -31.75 -3.04
C SER A 97 1.49 -32.39 -1.81
N PRO A 98 1.23 -33.68 -1.54
CA PRO A 98 1.82 -34.38 -0.40
C PRO A 98 3.26 -34.86 -0.65
N ASP A 99 3.69 -34.97 -1.91
CA ASP A 99 4.88 -35.77 -2.28
C ASP A 99 6.22 -35.06 -2.03
N ASP A 100 6.25 -33.71 -1.91
CA ASP A 100 7.46 -32.93 -1.63
C ASP A 100 7.39 -32.16 -0.29
N GLY A 101 7.00 -32.84 0.78
CA GLY A 101 6.98 -32.26 2.13
C GLY A 101 5.70 -31.52 2.49
N GLY A 102 4.64 -31.66 1.68
CA GLY A 102 3.31 -31.13 1.98
C GLY A 102 3.22 -29.62 1.77
N PHE A 103 2.76 -29.19 0.61
CA PHE A 103 2.53 -27.77 0.34
C PHE A 103 1.28 -27.57 -0.51
N TYR A 104 0.68 -26.37 -0.43
CA TYR A 104 -0.33 -25.96 -1.38
C TYR A 104 0.35 -25.31 -2.60
N ALA A 105 0.02 -25.78 -3.80
CA ALA A 105 0.43 -25.15 -5.04
C ALA A 105 -0.69 -24.24 -5.55
N ILE A 106 -0.33 -23.07 -6.07
CA ILE A 106 -1.23 -22.18 -6.81
C ILE A 106 -0.77 -22.17 -8.26
N GLU A 107 -1.64 -22.61 -9.16
CA GLU A 107 -1.35 -22.86 -10.56
C GLU A 107 -2.25 -22.02 -11.47
N LEU A 108 -1.75 -21.66 -12.66
CA LEU A 108 -2.59 -21.10 -13.72
C LEU A 108 -3.45 -22.20 -14.35
N ARG A 109 -4.78 -22.04 -14.35
CA ARG A 109 -5.70 -23.02 -14.96
C ARG A 109 -5.43 -23.26 -16.44
N SER A 110 -4.96 -22.24 -17.15
CA SER A 110 -4.76 -22.31 -18.60
C SER A 110 -3.54 -23.14 -19.01
N SER A 111 -2.52 -23.24 -18.15
CA SER A 111 -1.25 -23.88 -18.47
C SER A 111 -0.81 -24.96 -17.48
N GLY A 112 -1.43 -25.04 -16.29
CA GLY A 112 -0.95 -25.87 -15.18
C GLY A 112 0.41 -25.40 -14.65
N GLN A 113 0.81 -24.16 -14.94
CA GLN A 113 2.10 -23.64 -14.47
C GLN A 113 1.95 -23.11 -13.05
N ASP A 114 2.81 -23.60 -12.15
CA ASP A 114 2.92 -23.09 -10.79
C ASP A 114 3.29 -21.61 -10.77
N VAL A 115 2.63 -20.87 -9.88
CA VAL A 115 2.83 -19.45 -9.67
C VAL A 115 3.29 -19.15 -8.25
N ALA A 116 2.76 -19.88 -7.27
CA ALA A 116 3.22 -19.80 -5.89
C ALA A 116 3.13 -21.15 -5.18
N HIS A 117 4.02 -21.36 -4.21
CA HIS A 117 3.98 -22.50 -3.29
C HIS A 117 3.77 -21.99 -1.86
N VAL A 118 2.88 -22.63 -1.12
CA VAL A 118 2.58 -22.32 0.28
C VAL A 118 2.92 -23.54 1.13
N PRO A 119 4.19 -23.68 1.54
CA PRO A 119 4.65 -24.84 2.31
C PRO A 119 4.13 -24.88 3.75
N GLN A 120 3.70 -23.75 4.32
CA GLN A 120 3.28 -23.72 5.72
C GLN A 120 2.10 -22.78 5.91
N ILE A 121 1.09 -23.31 6.61
CA ILE A 121 -0.04 -22.57 7.16
C ILE A 121 -0.19 -23.03 8.61
N ASP A 122 0.05 -22.15 9.57
CA ASP A 122 0.03 -22.47 10.99
C ASP A 122 -0.66 -21.40 11.82
N VAL A 123 -1.36 -21.81 12.88
CA VAL A 123 -2.02 -20.90 13.80
C VAL A 123 -1.11 -20.68 15.01
N VAL A 124 -0.74 -19.42 15.25
CA VAL A 124 0.06 -19.00 16.41
C VAL A 124 -0.73 -17.92 17.16
N GLY A 125 -1.44 -18.34 18.21
CA GLY A 125 -2.31 -17.44 18.97
C GLY A 125 -3.53 -17.02 18.15
N ASP A 126 -3.70 -15.71 17.97
CA ASP A 126 -4.76 -15.08 17.17
C ASP A 126 -4.35 -14.82 15.70
N THR A 127 -3.18 -15.32 15.30
CA THR A 127 -2.57 -15.02 14.01
C THR A 127 -2.36 -16.30 13.21
N LEU A 128 -2.81 -16.30 11.95
CA LEU A 128 -2.50 -17.33 10.97
C LEU A 128 -1.19 -16.97 10.25
N GLY A 129 -0.13 -17.72 10.51
CA GLY A 129 1.12 -17.67 9.76
C GLY A 129 0.96 -18.36 8.41
N VAL A 130 1.40 -17.70 7.35
CA VAL A 130 1.41 -18.22 5.98
C VAL A 130 2.78 -17.93 5.36
N ASP A 131 3.59 -18.97 5.23
CA ASP A 131 4.86 -18.88 4.51
C ASP A 131 4.63 -19.27 3.05
N PHE A 132 5.16 -18.47 2.13
CA PHE A 132 5.00 -18.71 0.68
C PHE A 132 6.27 -18.40 -0.12
N ARG A 133 6.32 -18.93 -1.35
CA ARG A 133 7.34 -18.67 -2.37
C ARG A 133 6.68 -18.33 -3.69
N ILE A 134 7.29 -17.42 -4.45
CA ILE A 134 6.84 -17.09 -5.81
C ILE A 134 7.70 -17.88 -6.79
N VAL A 135 7.07 -18.74 -7.57
CA VAL A 135 7.76 -19.60 -8.55
C VAL A 135 7.46 -19.20 -10.00
N GLY A 136 6.32 -18.56 -10.25
CA GLY A 136 5.92 -18.11 -11.58
C GLY A 136 6.30 -16.66 -11.88
N PRO A 137 6.53 -16.31 -13.16
CA PRO A 137 6.76 -14.93 -13.55
C PRO A 137 5.47 -14.11 -13.46
N ASN A 138 5.58 -12.85 -13.03
CA ASN A 138 4.53 -11.82 -13.07
C ASN A 138 3.43 -11.86 -12.00
N ILE A 139 3.69 -12.44 -10.82
CA ILE A 139 2.83 -12.22 -9.65
C ILE A 139 3.56 -11.38 -8.59
N SER A 140 2.84 -10.49 -7.92
CA SER A 140 3.37 -9.74 -6.77
C SER A 140 3.01 -10.44 -5.45
N ASP A 141 3.68 -10.06 -4.36
CA ASP A 141 3.36 -10.56 -3.02
C ASP A 141 1.87 -10.36 -2.70
N GLU A 142 1.33 -9.16 -2.96
CA GLU A 142 -0.09 -8.86 -2.75
C GLU A 142 -1.02 -9.72 -3.62
N GLY A 143 -0.57 -10.05 -4.83
CA GLY A 143 -1.30 -10.98 -5.70
C GLY A 143 -1.35 -12.39 -5.12
N VAL A 144 -0.23 -12.88 -4.55
CA VAL A 144 -0.22 -14.17 -3.86
C VAL A 144 -1.08 -14.11 -2.61
N HIS A 145 -1.01 -13.06 -1.80
CA HIS A 145 -1.84 -12.91 -0.60
C HIS A 145 -3.33 -13.06 -0.94
N HIS A 146 -3.77 -12.38 -2.01
CA HIS A 146 -5.14 -12.48 -2.50
C HIS A 146 -5.51 -13.91 -2.92
N LEU A 147 -4.67 -14.58 -3.70
CA LEU A 147 -4.94 -15.96 -4.15
C LEU A 147 -4.93 -16.97 -3.00
N VAL A 148 -4.05 -16.82 -2.01
CA VAL A 148 -4.03 -17.70 -0.83
C VAL A 148 -5.33 -17.58 -0.04
N ILE A 149 -5.79 -16.36 0.22
CA ILE A 149 -7.04 -16.14 0.95
C ILE A 149 -8.20 -16.78 0.20
N THR A 150 -8.36 -16.47 -1.09
CA THR A 150 -9.53 -16.90 -1.85
C THR A 150 -9.50 -18.39 -2.21
N LEU A 151 -8.37 -18.91 -2.68
CA LEU A 151 -8.31 -20.29 -3.19
C LEU A 151 -8.05 -21.30 -2.09
N ILE A 152 -7.14 -21.00 -1.17
CA ILE A 152 -6.73 -21.96 -0.14
C ILE A 152 -7.61 -21.78 1.09
N LEU A 153 -7.60 -20.60 1.72
CA LEU A 153 -8.26 -20.42 3.01
C LEU A 153 -9.80 -20.46 2.89
N GLU A 154 -10.37 -19.76 1.91
CA GLU A 154 -11.81 -19.75 1.65
C GLU A 154 -12.27 -20.95 0.82
N GLY A 155 -11.51 -21.32 -0.21
CA GLY A 155 -11.84 -22.42 -1.12
C GLY A 155 -11.60 -23.80 -0.52
N LEU A 156 -10.32 -24.20 -0.40
CA LEU A 156 -9.94 -25.56 0.04
C LEU A 156 -10.23 -25.80 1.52
N SER A 157 -9.89 -24.86 2.39
CA SER A 157 -10.10 -24.95 3.84
C SER A 157 -11.51 -24.53 4.26
N GLN A 158 -12.37 -24.10 3.32
CA GLN A 158 -13.77 -23.72 3.58
C GLN A 158 -13.94 -22.68 4.70
N GLY A 159 -12.96 -21.78 4.84
CA GLY A 159 -12.96 -20.74 5.88
C GLY A 159 -12.77 -21.27 7.30
N ALA A 160 -12.20 -22.46 7.48
CA ALA A 160 -11.98 -23.08 8.80
C ALA A 160 -11.30 -22.12 9.80
N TYR A 161 -10.32 -21.34 9.32
CA TYR A 161 -9.52 -20.44 10.15
C TYR A 161 -10.23 -19.13 10.53
N ARG A 162 -11.32 -18.75 9.84
CA ARG A 162 -11.96 -17.42 9.99
C ARG A 162 -12.51 -17.14 11.39
N LYS A 163 -12.81 -18.18 12.16
CA LYS A 163 -13.32 -18.04 13.54
C LYS A 163 -12.22 -18.12 14.60
N GLU A 164 -11.02 -18.53 14.21
CA GLU A 164 -9.93 -18.87 15.14
C GLU A 164 -8.85 -17.79 15.18
N VAL A 165 -8.74 -16.99 14.13
CA VAL A 165 -7.71 -15.96 14.00
C VAL A 165 -8.31 -14.62 13.59
N GLU A 166 -7.69 -13.53 14.06
CA GLU A 166 -8.06 -12.16 13.70
C GLU A 166 -7.21 -11.62 12.54
N ARG A 167 -6.03 -12.19 12.36
CA ARG A 167 -5.00 -11.69 11.44
C ARG A 167 -4.33 -12.81 10.66
N ILE A 168 -3.87 -12.48 9.46
CA ILE A 168 -2.98 -13.32 8.68
C ILE A 168 -1.63 -12.62 8.56
N CYS A 169 -0.56 -13.34 8.86
CA CYS A 169 0.81 -12.90 8.66
C CYS A 169 1.42 -13.67 7.49
N PHE A 170 1.58 -12.99 6.37
CA PHE A 170 2.22 -13.51 5.18
C PHE A 170 3.72 -13.30 5.24
N LYS A 171 4.49 -14.31 4.84
CA LYS A 171 5.95 -14.22 4.75
C LYS A 171 6.45 -14.81 3.43
N ASN A 172 7.06 -13.95 2.62
CA ASN A 172 7.75 -14.38 1.41
C ASN A 172 9.11 -14.97 1.80
N LEU A 173 9.30 -16.27 1.60
CA LEU A 173 10.51 -16.99 1.98
C LEU A 173 11.74 -16.61 1.12
N ASP A 174 11.52 -16.14 -0.11
CA ASP A 174 12.61 -15.77 -1.03
C ASP A 174 13.17 -14.38 -0.70
N THR A 175 12.32 -13.44 -0.29
CA THR A 175 12.71 -12.06 0.03
C THR A 175 12.87 -11.80 1.53
N GLY A 176 12.34 -12.68 2.38
CA GLY A 176 12.28 -12.51 3.83
C GLY A 176 11.31 -11.43 4.30
N ARG A 177 10.50 -10.87 3.40
CA ARG A 177 9.50 -9.84 3.73
C ARG A 177 8.31 -10.48 4.43
N SER A 178 7.75 -9.74 5.38
CA SER A 178 6.52 -10.12 6.07
C SER A 178 5.53 -8.98 6.06
N GLU A 179 4.26 -9.32 5.87
CA GLU A 179 3.13 -8.40 5.89
C GLU A 179 1.97 -9.01 6.67
N SER A 180 1.29 -8.19 7.48
CA SER A 180 0.13 -8.62 8.25
C SER A 180 -1.11 -7.92 7.75
N VAL A 181 -2.19 -8.69 7.55
CA VAL A 181 -3.50 -8.20 7.14
C VAL A 181 -4.58 -8.68 8.10
N GLU A 182 -5.69 -7.95 8.21
CA GLU A 182 -6.85 -8.39 8.98
C GLU A 182 -7.58 -9.49 8.23
N TYR A 183 -8.04 -10.52 8.97
CA TYR A 183 -8.81 -11.61 8.40
C TYR A 183 -10.31 -11.34 8.58
N SER A 184 -10.84 -10.41 7.80
CA SER A 184 -12.26 -9.98 7.86
C SER A 184 -13.17 -10.85 7.02
#